data_AF-A0A969L7L5-F1
#
_entry.id   AF-A0A969L7L5-F1
#
_cell.length_a   1.000
_cell.length_b   1.000
_cell.length_c   1.000
_cell.angle_alpha   90.00
_cell.angle_beta   90.00
_cell.angle_gamma   90.00
#
_symmetry.space_group_name_H-M   'P 1'
#
loop_
_entity.id
_entity.type
_entity.pdbx_description
1 polymer ?
#
loop_
_entity_poly.entity_id
_entity_poly.type
_entity_poly.pdbx_seq_one_letter_code
_entity_poly.pdbx_strand_id
1 'polypeptide(L)'
;MPKDLVDKILDKADAQRIVDKVQKKLKEEAKQRDVFYKNITEQEKVEFIKGQIIAHSPVKKAHSDASFNLATLLKIYVDKNDLGYVAHEKNHGQADA
;
A
#
# COMPACT_ATOMS: atom_id res chain seq x y z
N MET A 1 -6.01 -27.65 -2.27
CA MET A 1 -5.77 -26.88 -3.50
C MET A 1 -7.14 -26.49 -4.03
N PRO A 2 -7.49 -25.19 -4.20
CA PRO A 2 -8.73 -24.87 -4.92
C PRO A 2 -8.67 -25.57 -6.28
N LYS A 3 -9.77 -26.17 -6.76
CA LYS A 3 -9.84 -26.79 -8.12
C LYS A 3 -9.04 -25.93 -9.11
N ASP A 4 -7.97 -26.50 -9.64
CA ASP A 4 -6.77 -25.76 -9.99
C ASP A 4 -7.09 -24.71 -11.05
N LEU A 5 -6.70 -23.46 -10.79
CA LEU A 5 -6.81 -22.39 -11.78
C LEU A 5 -5.98 -22.74 -13.02
N VAL A 6 -4.91 -23.51 -12.83
CA VAL A 6 -4.08 -24.05 -13.91
C VAL A 6 -4.91 -24.96 -14.81
N ASP A 7 -5.63 -25.94 -14.25
CA ASP A 7 -6.50 -26.84 -15.04
C ASP A 7 -7.50 -26.04 -15.89
N LYS A 8 -8.14 -25.03 -15.28
CA LYS A 8 -9.09 -24.14 -15.98
C LYS A 8 -8.46 -23.30 -17.10
N ILE A 9 -7.17 -23.02 -17.02
CA ILE A 9 -6.44 -22.30 -18.08
C ILE A 9 -6.07 -23.27 -19.19
N LEU A 10 -5.59 -24.47 -18.84
CA LEU A 10 -5.19 -25.51 -19.79
C LEU A 10 -6.36 -26.06 -20.61
N ASP A 11 -7.57 -26.05 -20.05
CA ASP A 11 -8.81 -26.45 -20.74
C ASP A 11 -9.24 -25.49 -21.86
N LYS A 12 -8.62 -24.31 -21.99
CA LYS A 12 -8.97 -23.31 -23.01
C LYS A 12 -8.10 -23.47 -24.26
N ALA A 13 -8.72 -23.32 -25.43
CA ALA A 13 -8.01 -23.33 -26.71
C ALA A 13 -6.91 -22.23 -26.81
N ASP A 14 -7.06 -21.12 -26.07
CA ASP A 14 -6.08 -20.03 -26.02
C ASP A 14 -5.18 -20.05 -24.78
N ALA A 15 -5.03 -21.21 -24.11
CA ALA A 15 -4.23 -21.39 -22.91
C ALA A 15 -2.83 -20.77 -23.01
N GLN A 16 -2.09 -21.07 -24.08
CA GLN A 16 -0.74 -20.54 -24.29
C GLN A 16 -0.72 -19.01 -24.32
N ARG A 17 -1.67 -18.40 -25.04
CA ARG A 17 -1.80 -16.95 -25.14
C ARG A 17 -2.16 -16.31 -23.78
N ILE A 18 -2.96 -16.98 -22.97
CA ILE A 18 -3.27 -16.56 -21.60
C ILE A 18 -2.00 -16.57 -20.75
N VAL A 19 -1.22 -17.66 -20.80
CA VAL A 19 0.04 -17.80 -20.06
C VAL A 19 1.03 -16.71 -20.49
N ASP A 20 1.20 -16.47 -21.78
CA ASP A 20 2.09 -15.43 -22.30
C ASP A 20 1.70 -14.03 -21.79
N LYS A 21 0.39 -13.74 -21.76
CA LYS A 21 -0.14 -12.47 -21.25
C LYS A 21 0.10 -12.33 -19.75
N VAL A 22 -0.06 -13.42 -18.98
CA VAL A 22 0.22 -13.43 -17.53
C VAL A 22 1.71 -13.20 -17.28
N GLN A 23 2.59 -13.93 -17.97
CA GLN A 23 4.04 -13.75 -17.85
C GLN A 23 4.47 -12.33 -18.21
N LYS A 24 3.90 -11.74 -19.27
CA LYS A 24 4.18 -10.36 -19.66
C LYS A 24 3.82 -9.38 -18.54
N LYS A 25 2.60 -9.50 -17.97
CA LYS A 25 2.17 -8.65 -16.86
C LYS A 25 3.04 -8.80 -15.61
N LEU A 26 3.43 -10.03 -15.27
CA LEU A 26 4.31 -10.28 -14.12
C LEU A 26 5.71 -9.67 -14.32
N LYS A 27 6.26 -9.73 -15.55
CA LYS A 27 7.53 -9.08 -15.88
C LYS A 27 7.45 -7.56 -15.82
N GLU A 28 6.37 -6.98 -16.32
CA GLU A 28 6.13 -5.53 -16.23
C GLU A 28 6.01 -5.07 -14.78
N GLU A 29 5.28 -5.83 -13.96
CA GLU A 29 5.12 -5.56 -12.54
C GLU A 29 6.45 -5.66 -11.78
N ALA A 30 7.27 -6.68 -12.05
CA ALA A 30 8.59 -6.82 -11.44
C ALA A 30 9.50 -5.63 -11.75
N LYS A 31 9.47 -5.13 -13.01
CA LYS A 31 10.21 -3.92 -13.39
C LYS A 31 9.72 -2.68 -12.63
N GLN A 32 8.41 -2.52 -12.49
CA GLN A 32 7.84 -1.38 -11.74
C GLN A 32 8.21 -1.44 -10.25
N ARG A 33 8.23 -2.64 -9.68
CA ARG A 33 8.66 -2.89 -8.31
C ARG A 33 10.12 -2.52 -8.09
N ASP A 34 11.01 -2.91 -9.00
CA ASP A 34 12.43 -2.52 -8.95
C ASP A 34 12.63 -1.01 -9.05
N VAL A 35 11.86 -0.35 -9.93
CA VAL A 35 11.87 1.11 -10.09
C VAL A 35 11.36 1.78 -8.81
N PHE A 36 10.28 1.28 -8.22
CA PHE A 36 9.73 1.76 -6.95
C PHE A 36 10.79 1.73 -5.85
N TYR A 37 11.42 0.57 -5.58
CA TYR A 37 12.42 0.47 -4.52
C TYR A 37 13.70 1.28 -4.76
N LYS A 38 14.08 1.53 -6.02
CA LYS A 38 15.28 2.31 -6.34
C LYS A 38 15.08 3.82 -6.26
N ASN A 39 13.89 4.30 -6.60
CA ASN A 39 13.66 5.72 -6.82
C ASN A 39 12.87 6.39 -5.70
N ILE A 40 12.10 5.63 -4.91
CA ILE A 40 11.27 6.20 -3.84
C ILE A 40 12.07 6.30 -2.55
N THR A 41 12.02 7.49 -1.96
CA THR A 41 12.60 7.77 -0.65
C THR A 41 11.52 7.70 0.43
N GLU A 42 11.89 7.44 1.68
CA GLU A 42 10.96 7.44 2.83
C GLU A 42 10.13 8.73 2.96
N GLN A 43 10.60 9.84 2.37
CA GLN A 43 9.90 11.12 2.38
C GLN A 43 8.70 11.15 1.42
N GLU A 44 8.70 10.30 0.39
CA GLU A 44 7.60 10.19 -0.56
C GLU A 44 6.59 9.17 -0.03
N LYS A 45 5.38 9.63 0.30
CA LYS A 45 4.29 8.75 0.76
C LYS A 45 3.66 8.01 -0.40
N VAL A 46 4.37 7.01 -0.88
CA VAL A 46 4.00 6.20 -2.04
C VAL A 46 4.00 4.74 -1.62
N GLU A 47 2.93 4.03 -1.96
CA GLU A 47 2.79 2.61 -1.69
C GLU A 47 2.76 1.82 -2.99
N PHE A 48 3.32 0.62 -2.96
CA PHE A 48 3.25 -0.31 -4.09
C PHE A 48 2.22 -1.40 -3.80
N ILE A 49 1.01 -1.26 -4.37
CA ILE A 49 -0.11 -2.18 -4.12
C ILE A 49 -0.48 -2.90 -5.41
N LYS A 50 -0.38 -4.24 -5.39
CA LYS A 50 -0.79 -5.13 -6.51
C LYS A 50 -0.20 -4.72 -7.87
N GLY A 51 1.04 -4.26 -7.89
CA GLY A 51 1.72 -3.86 -9.11
C GLY A 51 1.45 -2.43 -9.57
N GLN A 52 0.97 -1.56 -8.68
CA GLN A 52 0.72 -0.16 -8.99
C GLN A 52 1.38 0.73 -7.92
N ILE A 53 2.00 1.82 -8.37
CA ILE A 53 2.52 2.87 -7.48
C ILE A 53 1.35 3.81 -7.18
N ILE A 54 0.96 3.88 -5.92
CA ILE A 54 -0.11 4.76 -5.43
C ILE A 54 0.54 5.88 -4.64
N ALA A 55 0.47 7.10 -5.15
CA ALA A 55 0.92 8.28 -4.43
C ALA A 55 -0.18 8.79 -3.51
N HIS A 56 0.11 8.85 -2.21
CA HIS A 56 -0.79 9.46 -1.25
C HIS A 56 -0.74 10.98 -1.43
N SER A 57 -1.90 11.58 -1.63
CA SER A 57 -2.03 13.03 -1.67
C SER A 57 -1.61 13.64 -0.33
N PRO A 58 -1.07 14.87 -0.30
CA PRO A 58 -0.74 15.56 0.94
C PRO A 58 -1.96 15.54 1.88
N VAL A 59 -1.72 15.11 3.12
CA VAL A 59 -2.78 14.93 4.11
C VAL A 59 -3.39 16.29 4.41
N LYS A 60 -4.70 16.42 4.21
CA LYS A 60 -5.44 17.64 4.58
C LYS A 60 -5.36 17.86 6.09
N LYS A 61 -5.22 19.10 6.52
CA LYS A 61 -5.16 19.48 7.95
C LYS A 61 -6.27 18.83 8.77
N ALA A 62 -7.53 18.91 8.31
CA ALA A 62 -8.67 18.31 9.01
C ALA A 62 -8.53 16.79 9.25
N HIS A 63 -7.95 16.05 8.32
CA HIS A 63 -7.69 14.62 8.49
C HIS A 63 -6.60 14.38 9.53
N SER A 64 -5.54 15.19 9.51
CA SER A 64 -4.47 15.12 10.51
C SER A 64 -4.98 15.45 11.91
N ASP A 65 -5.80 16.50 12.04
CA ASP A 65 -6.38 16.93 13.32
C ASP A 65 -7.28 15.83 13.90
N ALA A 66 -8.14 15.22 13.08
CA ALA A 66 -9.00 14.11 13.50
C ALA A 66 -8.17 12.89 13.95
N SER A 67 -7.15 12.51 13.18
CA SER A 67 -6.27 11.38 13.49
C SER A 67 -5.48 11.61 14.78
N PHE A 68 -4.97 12.84 14.99
CA PHE A 68 -4.22 13.22 16.18
C PHE A 68 -5.10 13.18 17.44
N ASN A 69 -6.32 13.71 17.35
CA ASN A 69 -7.27 13.67 18.48
C ASN A 69 -7.62 12.23 18.86
N LEU A 70 -7.87 11.36 17.87
CA LEU A 70 -8.15 9.95 18.13
C LEU A 70 -6.96 9.23 18.76
N ALA A 71 -5.76 9.44 18.23
CA ALA A 71 -4.53 8.87 18.78
C ALA A 71 -4.28 9.34 20.22
N THR A 72 -4.60 10.60 20.52
CA THR A 72 -4.50 11.16 21.89
C THR A 72 -5.44 10.44 22.86
N LEU A 73 -6.71 10.24 22.48
CA LEU A 73 -7.67 9.51 23.31
C LEU A 73 -7.21 8.06 23.57
N LEU A 74 -6.71 7.40 22.52
CA LEU A 74 -6.16 6.04 22.62
C LEU A 74 -4.92 5.99 23.52
N LYS A 75 -4.00 6.94 23.36
CA LYS A 75 -2.78 7.04 24.18
C LYS A 75 -3.11 7.17 25.66
N ILE A 76 -4.04 8.06 26.01
CA ILE A 76 -4.48 8.25 27.40
C ILE A 76 -5.01 6.93 27.97
N TYR A 77 -5.84 6.21 27.21
CA TYR A 77 -6.38 4.92 27.65
C TYR A 77 -5.28 3.87 27.82
N VAL A 78 -4.39 3.75 26.85
CA VAL A 78 -3.29 2.78 26.87
C VAL A 78 -2.33 3.05 28.04
N ASP A 79 -1.96 4.31 28.27
CA ASP A 79 -1.08 4.71 29.38
C ASP A 79 -1.71 4.45 30.74
N LYS A 80 -2.99 4.81 30.89
CA LYS A 80 -3.70 4.63 32.15
C LYS A 80 -3.81 3.16 32.55
N ASN A 81 -3.81 2.24 31.58
CA ASN A 81 -4.00 0.82 31.81
C ASN A 81 -2.72 -0.02 31.57
N ASP A 82 -1.58 0.63 31.33
CA ASP A 82 -0.30 -0.03 31.01
C ASP A 82 -0.39 -1.06 29.88
N LEU A 83 -1.06 -0.70 28.77
CA LEU A 83 -1.37 -1.61 27.66
C LEU A 83 -0.35 -1.54 26.51
N GLY A 84 0.77 -0.85 26.69
CA GLY A 84 1.82 -0.68 25.68
C GLY A 84 1.99 0.75 25.19
N TYR A 85 2.18 0.94 23.87
CA TYR A 85 2.58 2.22 23.28
C TYR A 85 1.74 2.59 22.06
N VAL A 86 1.34 3.86 21.97
CA VAL A 86 0.66 4.46 20.81
C VAL A 86 1.51 5.61 20.30
N ALA A 87 1.80 5.60 18.99
CA ALA A 87 2.43 6.69 18.27
C ALA A 87 1.47 7.25 17.21
N HIS A 88 1.62 8.54 16.92
CA HIS A 88 0.95 9.21 15.81
C HIS A 88 2.01 9.81 14.89
N GLU A 89 2.04 9.36 13.65
CA GLU A 89 2.99 9.86 12.67
C GLU A 89 2.66 11.30 12.28
N LYS A 90 3.64 12.20 12.36
CA LYS A 90 3.46 13.60 11.97
C LYS A 90 3.47 13.70 10.45
N ASN A 91 2.32 13.98 9.88
CA ASN A 91 2.20 14.28 8.46
C ASN A 91 2.74 15.71 8.22
N HIS A 92 3.90 15.84 7.56
CA HIS A 92 4.34 17.14 7.02
C HIS A 92 3.52 17.47 5.78
N GLY A 93 2.25 17.84 5.97
CA GLY A 93 1.49 18.54 4.93
C GLY A 93 1.92 20.00 4.92
N GLN A 94 2.20 20.56 3.74
CA GLN A 94 2.37 22.01 3.56
C GLN A 94 1.23 22.72 4.29
N ALA A 95 1.60 23.41 5.36
CA ALA A 95 0.71 24.30 6.09
C ALA A 95 0.59 25.59 5.29
N ASP A 96 -0.14 25.54 4.18
CA ASP A 96 -0.52 26.73 3.44
C ASP A 96 -1.93 27.16 3.90
N ALA A 97 -1.92 28.19 4.73
CA ALA A 97 -2.98 29.19 4.85
C ALA A 97 -2.32 30.55 5.09
#